data_AF-A0AA39MNL5-F1
#
_entry.id   AF-A0AA39MNL5-F1
#
_cell.length_a   1.000
_cell.length_b   1.000
_cell.length_c   1.000
_cell.angle_alpha   90.00
_cell.angle_beta   90.00
_cell.angle_gamma   90.00
#
_symmetry.space_group_name_H-M   'P 1'
#
loop_
_entity.id
_entity.type
_entity.pdbx_description
1 polymer ?
#
loop_
_entity_poly.entity_id
_entity_poly.type
_entity_poly.pdbx_seq_one_letter_code
_entity_poly.pdbx_strand_id
1 'polypeptide(L)'
;MRNHLDFSGRHPYCGMCKRGFLNNNSYKTHLILSDYHHYCDDCDKEFQSSSALKIHYEQSARHHHDYEEGDREKRAEGWEDELARQQEQEENREDPVAFEKVEEQAPMSRVEVGIAILNLKKRLQRQPLPKATVKQTCPVCLCPSSKMSVTKCGHVFCSSCIRQTFEKSQGCPSCRKPGHLSQLRKIDLHVH
;
A
#
# COMPACT_ATOMS: atom_id res chain seq x y z
N MET A 1 -14.08 -32.39 -11.24
CA MET A 1 -14.41 -32.18 -9.81
C MET A 1 -15.51 -31.14 -9.57
N ARG A 2 -15.63 -30.04 -10.35
CA ARG A 2 -16.71 -29.04 -10.16
C ARG A 2 -18.13 -29.62 -10.32
N ASN A 3 -18.35 -30.47 -11.33
CA ASN A 3 -19.66 -31.09 -11.58
C ASN A 3 -20.21 -31.87 -10.36
N HIS A 4 -19.37 -32.46 -9.51
CA HIS A 4 -19.87 -33.13 -8.29
C HIS A 4 -20.50 -32.12 -7.30
N LEU A 5 -19.94 -30.92 -7.18
CA LEU A 5 -20.40 -29.90 -6.25
C LEU A 5 -21.74 -29.27 -6.67
N ASP A 6 -22.06 -29.30 -7.96
CA ASP A 6 -23.28 -28.68 -8.50
C ASP A 6 -24.50 -29.61 -8.45
N PHE A 7 -24.29 -30.94 -8.51
CA PHE A 7 -25.36 -31.93 -8.58
C PHE A 7 -25.52 -32.78 -7.31
N SER A 8 -24.58 -32.73 -6.38
CA SER A 8 -24.67 -33.49 -5.14
C SER A 8 -25.33 -32.65 -4.05
N GLY A 9 -26.48 -33.09 -3.52
CA GLY A 9 -27.18 -32.42 -2.41
C GLY A 9 -26.44 -32.42 -1.07
N ARG A 10 -25.16 -32.83 -1.04
CA ARG A 10 -24.28 -32.79 0.15
C ARG A 10 -23.40 -31.53 0.20
N HIS A 11 -23.48 -30.67 -0.80
CA HIS A 11 -22.68 -29.45 -0.92
C HIS A 11 -23.58 -28.21 -1.01
N PRO A 12 -23.23 -27.10 -0.33
CA PRO A 12 -23.96 -25.85 -0.47
C PRO A 12 -23.88 -25.35 -1.91
N TYR A 13 -25.01 -24.87 -2.44
CA TYR A 13 -25.12 -24.40 -3.82
C TYR A 13 -25.79 -23.02 -3.86
N CYS A 14 -25.16 -22.07 -4.54
CA CYS A 14 -25.76 -20.77 -4.81
C CYS A 14 -26.60 -20.83 -6.08
N GLY A 15 -27.92 -20.67 -5.95
CA GLY A 15 -28.85 -20.66 -7.08
C GLY A 15 -28.67 -19.47 -8.02
N MET A 16 -28.38 -18.28 -7.48
CA MET A 16 -28.21 -17.06 -8.27
C MET A 16 -26.95 -17.09 -9.13
N CYS A 17 -25.82 -17.50 -8.55
CA CYS A 17 -24.54 -17.62 -9.25
C CYS A 17 -24.34 -18.98 -9.94
N LYS A 18 -25.30 -19.90 -9.79
CA LYS A 18 -25.29 -21.27 -10.30
C LYS A 18 -23.98 -22.01 -10.00
N ARG A 19 -23.55 -21.98 -8.73
CA ARG A 19 -22.23 -22.48 -8.31
C ARG A 19 -22.32 -23.30 -7.02
N GLY A 20 -21.74 -24.50 -7.04
CA GLY A 20 -21.53 -25.35 -5.88
C GLY A 20 -20.25 -25.03 -5.11
N PHE A 21 -20.30 -25.22 -3.79
CA PHE A 21 -19.20 -24.96 -2.87
C PHE A 21 -18.83 -26.22 -2.10
N LEU A 22 -17.55 -26.38 -1.77
CA LEU A 22 -17.09 -27.58 -1.05
C LEU A 22 -17.70 -27.68 0.36
N ASN A 23 -17.92 -26.55 1.03
CA ASN A 23 -18.41 -26.47 2.40
C ASN A 23 -19.10 -25.13 2.67
N ASN A 24 -19.77 -25.02 3.83
CA ASN A 24 -20.55 -23.84 4.21
C ASN A 24 -19.68 -22.58 4.39
N ASN A 25 -18.44 -22.73 4.85
CA ASN A 25 -17.53 -21.60 5.00
C ASN A 25 -17.22 -20.94 3.64
N SER A 26 -16.95 -21.77 2.63
CA SER A 26 -16.70 -21.28 1.27
C SER A 26 -17.93 -20.64 0.64
N TYR A 27 -19.13 -21.12 0.99
CA TYR A 27 -20.40 -20.52 0.59
C TYR A 27 -20.62 -19.16 1.26
N LYS A 28 -20.43 -19.05 2.58
CA LYS A 28 -20.52 -17.77 3.32
C LYS A 28 -19.53 -16.73 2.78
N THR A 29 -18.26 -17.12 2.58
CA THR A 29 -17.27 -16.20 1.97
C THR A 29 -17.70 -15.73 0.59
N HIS A 30 -18.36 -16.58 -0.20
CA HIS A 30 -18.94 -16.18 -1.48
C HIS A 30 -20.06 -15.15 -1.31
N LEU A 31 -20.98 -15.35 -0.36
CA LEU A 31 -22.07 -14.41 -0.09
C LEU A 31 -21.54 -13.03 0.36
N ILE A 32 -20.49 -13.01 1.18
CA ILE A 32 -19.89 -11.76 1.69
C ILE A 32 -19.15 -10.99 0.59
N LEU A 33 -18.41 -11.69 -0.28
CA LEU A 33 -17.55 -11.05 -1.29
C LEU A 33 -18.23 -10.80 -2.64
N SER A 34 -19.45 -11.29 -2.84
CA SER A 34 -20.13 -11.16 -4.12
C SER A 34 -20.95 -9.87 -4.18
N ASP A 35 -20.72 -9.07 -5.23
CA ASP A 35 -21.51 -7.86 -5.50
C ASP A 35 -23.01 -8.14 -5.76
N TYR A 36 -23.36 -9.40 -6.04
CA TYR A 36 -24.73 -9.85 -6.30
C TYR A 36 -25.46 -10.36 -5.05
N HIS A 37 -24.75 -10.53 -3.95
CA HIS A 37 -25.32 -10.95 -2.68
C HIS A 37 -25.20 -9.83 -1.67
N HIS A 38 -26.33 -9.41 -1.12
CA HIS A 38 -26.36 -8.43 -0.05
C HIS A 38 -26.51 -9.19 1.26
N TYR A 39 -25.41 -9.64 1.83
CA TYR A 39 -25.40 -10.53 2.99
C TYR A 39 -24.85 -9.85 4.24
N CYS A 40 -25.49 -10.07 5.37
CA CYS A 40 -25.00 -9.68 6.70
C CYS A 40 -24.42 -10.91 7.40
N ASP A 41 -23.12 -10.89 7.72
CA ASP A 41 -22.41 -12.00 8.38
C ASP A 41 -22.80 -12.15 9.85
N ASP A 42 -22.99 -11.05 10.60
CA ASP A 42 -23.31 -11.19 12.03
C ASP A 42 -24.76 -11.65 12.28
N CYS A 43 -25.65 -11.46 11.29
CA CYS A 43 -27.03 -11.91 11.35
C CYS A 43 -27.32 -13.18 10.53
N ASP A 44 -26.35 -13.67 9.75
CA ASP A 44 -26.50 -14.76 8.79
C ASP A 44 -27.73 -14.59 7.85
N LYS A 45 -27.92 -13.37 7.29
CA LYS A 45 -29.10 -13.01 6.47
C LYS A 45 -28.73 -12.44 5.11
N GLU A 46 -29.41 -12.92 4.06
CA GLU A 46 -29.37 -12.36 2.71
C GLU A 46 -30.52 -11.36 2.50
N PHE A 47 -30.23 -10.27 1.81
CA PHE A 47 -31.14 -9.17 1.49
C PHE A 47 -31.32 -9.06 -0.02
N GLN A 48 -32.48 -8.56 -0.43
CA GLN A 48 -32.85 -8.43 -1.85
C GLN A 48 -32.10 -7.31 -2.57
N SER A 49 -31.51 -6.35 -1.85
CA SER A 49 -30.79 -5.21 -2.41
C SER A 49 -29.76 -4.65 -1.43
N SER A 50 -28.79 -3.90 -1.96
CA SER A 50 -27.79 -3.19 -1.16
C SER A 50 -28.43 -2.19 -0.21
N SER A 51 -29.49 -1.51 -0.66
CA SER A 51 -30.27 -0.59 0.17
C SER A 51 -30.93 -1.31 1.36
N ALA A 52 -31.48 -2.51 1.15
CA ALA A 52 -32.10 -3.28 2.23
C ALA A 52 -31.07 -3.75 3.26
N LEU A 53 -29.88 -4.19 2.81
CA LEU A 53 -28.77 -4.51 3.71
C LEU A 53 -28.27 -3.28 4.46
N LYS A 54 -28.17 -2.12 3.79
CA LYS A 54 -27.74 -0.87 4.42
C LYS A 54 -28.72 -0.41 5.51
N ILE A 55 -30.01 -0.39 5.20
CA ILE A 55 -31.07 -0.07 6.18
C ILE A 55 -31.02 -1.06 7.35
N HIS A 56 -30.74 -2.33 7.10
CA HIS A 56 -30.56 -3.31 8.17
C HIS A 56 -29.42 -2.95 9.12
N TYR A 57 -28.25 -2.52 8.61
CA TYR A 57 -27.15 -2.07 9.47
C TYR A 57 -27.53 -0.82 10.29
N GLU A 58 -28.21 0.14 9.67
CA GLU A 58 -28.62 1.39 10.33
C GLU A 58 -29.71 1.17 11.40
N GLN A 59 -30.65 0.25 11.17
CA GLN A 59 -31.81 0.03 12.05
C GLN A 59 -31.64 -1.12 13.04
N SER A 60 -30.65 -1.99 12.84
CA SER A 60 -30.42 -3.13 13.72
C SER A 60 -29.67 -2.69 14.96
N ALA A 61 -30.30 -2.84 16.12
CA ALA A 61 -29.65 -2.64 17.43
C ALA A 61 -28.41 -3.55 17.64
N ARG A 62 -28.22 -4.59 16.82
CA ARG A 62 -27.04 -5.47 16.87
C ARG A 62 -25.83 -4.92 16.09
N HIS A 63 -26.06 -3.97 15.19
CA HIS A 63 -25.03 -3.34 14.36
C HIS A 63 -25.01 -1.82 14.45
N HIS A 64 -25.86 -1.23 15.29
CA HIS A 64 -25.77 0.19 15.61
C HIS A 64 -24.45 0.38 16.34
N HIS A 65 -23.40 0.57 15.55
CA HIS A 65 -22.12 1.07 16.01
C HIS A 65 -22.42 2.50 16.39
N ASP A 66 -22.88 2.68 17.63
CA ASP A 66 -22.87 3.95 18.31
C ASP A 66 -21.46 4.48 18.08
N TYR A 67 -21.32 5.40 17.13
CA TYR A 67 -20.21 6.31 17.15
C TYR A 67 -20.37 7.03 18.48
N GLU A 68 -19.73 6.52 19.52
CA GLU A 68 -19.62 7.25 20.75
C GLU A 68 -19.08 8.62 20.34
N GLU A 69 -19.84 9.66 20.66
CA GLU A 69 -19.49 11.07 20.49
C GLU A 69 -18.32 11.45 21.43
N GLY A 70 -17.38 10.52 21.63
CA GLY A 70 -16.19 10.60 22.46
C GLY A 70 -14.90 10.78 21.66
N ASP A 71 -14.91 10.54 20.34
CA ASP A 71 -13.77 10.84 19.45
C ASP A 71 -13.81 12.27 18.89
N ARG A 72 -14.64 13.14 19.46
CA ARG A 72 -14.37 14.58 19.38
C ARG A 72 -13.23 14.83 20.35
N GLU A 73 -12.00 14.84 19.84
CA GLU A 73 -10.83 15.34 20.54
C GLU A 73 -11.27 16.62 21.29
N LYS A 74 -11.36 16.56 22.63
CA LYS A 74 -11.75 17.69 23.48
C LYS A 74 -10.62 18.69 23.48
N ARG A 75 -10.42 19.32 22.33
CA ARG A 75 -9.40 20.30 22.15
C ARG A 75 -9.88 21.57 22.86
N ALA A 76 -9.02 22.07 23.74
CA ALA A 76 -9.38 23.14 24.68
C ALA A 76 -9.92 24.37 23.93
N GLU A 77 -10.94 25.01 24.47
CA GLU A 77 -11.48 26.27 23.95
C GLU A 77 -10.33 27.30 23.81
N GLY A 78 -10.18 27.90 22.62
CA GLY A 78 -9.09 28.84 22.33
C GLY A 78 -7.79 28.22 21.81
N TRP A 79 -7.75 26.92 21.48
CA TRP A 79 -6.56 26.33 20.84
C TRP A 79 -6.21 27.01 19.51
N GLU A 80 -7.21 27.49 18.78
CA GLU A 80 -7.04 28.14 17.48
C GLU A 80 -6.29 29.46 17.66
N ASP A 81 -6.64 30.21 18.71
CA ASP A 81 -5.98 31.47 19.09
C ASP A 81 -4.57 31.25 19.66
N GLU A 82 -4.33 30.15 20.39
CA GLU A 82 -3.01 29.76 20.88
C GLU A 82 -2.07 29.37 19.71
N LEU A 83 -2.57 28.58 18.75
CA LEU A 83 -1.81 28.15 17.58
C LEU A 83 -1.48 29.33 16.66
N ALA A 84 -2.45 30.24 16.46
CA ALA A 84 -2.24 31.46 15.68
C ALA A 84 -1.15 32.35 16.30
N ARG A 85 -1.13 32.51 17.63
CA ARG A 85 -0.07 33.25 18.33
C ARG A 85 1.30 32.60 18.20
N GLN A 86 1.38 31.26 18.24
CA GLN A 86 2.65 30.55 18.03
C GLN A 86 3.19 30.74 16.62
N GLN A 87 2.32 30.64 15.60
CA GLN A 87 2.71 30.88 14.21
C GLN A 87 3.17 32.32 14.00
N GLU A 88 2.43 33.31 14.49
CA GLU A 88 2.83 34.72 14.39
C GLU A 88 4.18 34.97 15.06
N GLN A 89 4.45 34.32 16.19
CA GLN A 89 5.71 34.47 16.92
C GLN A 89 6.88 33.77 16.23
N GLU A 90 6.63 32.68 15.50
CA GLU A 90 7.62 31.99 14.67
C GLU A 90 7.91 32.76 13.37
N GLU A 91 6.87 33.31 12.74
CA GLU A 91 6.98 34.15 11.53
C GLU A 91 7.69 35.48 11.82
N ASN A 92 7.43 36.07 13.00
CA ASN A 92 8.10 37.29 13.45
C ASN A 92 9.38 37.02 14.26
N ARG A 93 9.84 35.77 14.35
CA ARG A 93 11.14 35.48 14.95
C ARG A 93 12.22 35.94 13.99
N GLU A 94 12.69 37.17 14.18
CA GLU A 94 13.89 37.64 13.50
C GLU A 94 15.06 36.74 13.90
N ASP A 95 15.56 35.92 12.95
CA ASP A 95 16.83 35.25 13.13
C ASP A 95 17.89 36.33 13.37
N PRO A 96 18.67 36.29 14.46
CA PRO A 96 19.73 37.26 14.67
C PRO A 96 20.70 37.17 13.50
N VAL A 97 20.65 38.15 12.60
CA VAL A 97 21.60 38.27 11.50
C VAL A 97 22.94 38.63 12.12
N ALA A 98 23.75 37.60 12.36
CA ALA A 98 25.16 37.78 12.64
C ALA A 98 25.76 38.45 11.40
N PHE A 99 25.98 39.76 11.49
CA PHE A 99 26.71 40.52 10.49
C PHE A 99 28.19 40.08 10.57
N GLU A 100 28.51 38.93 10.02
CA GLU A 100 29.89 38.62 9.69
C GLU A 100 30.32 39.64 8.64
N LYS A 101 31.36 40.42 8.94
CA LYS A 101 31.99 41.36 8.01
C LYS A 101 32.29 40.62 6.71
N VAL A 102 31.52 40.91 5.67
CA VAL A 102 31.88 40.50 4.32
C VAL A 102 33.00 41.41 3.87
N GLU A 103 34.23 40.90 3.89
CA GLU A 103 35.33 41.55 3.19
C GLU A 103 34.99 41.61 1.70
N GLU A 104 35.04 42.81 1.16
CA GLU A 104 34.69 43.14 -0.22
C GLU A 104 35.67 42.45 -1.19
N GLN A 105 35.33 41.22 -1.59
CA GLN A 105 36.09 40.50 -2.62
C GLN A 105 35.77 41.12 -3.97
N ALA A 106 36.80 41.73 -4.57
CA ALA A 106 36.71 42.46 -5.83
C ALA A 106 36.00 41.66 -6.94
N PRO A 107 35.20 42.32 -7.79
CA PRO A 107 34.46 41.63 -8.85
C PRO A 107 35.42 40.90 -9.79
N MET A 108 35.17 39.61 -10.01
CA MET A 108 35.92 38.79 -10.95
C MET A 108 35.98 39.46 -12.32
N SER A 109 37.14 39.44 -12.96
CA SER A 109 37.29 39.94 -14.31
C SER A 109 36.42 39.15 -15.30
N ARG A 110 36.05 39.79 -16.42
CA ARG A 110 35.30 39.13 -17.51
C ARG A 110 35.94 37.81 -17.97
N VAL A 111 37.26 37.69 -17.87
CA VAL A 111 38.00 36.49 -18.24
C VAL A 111 37.78 35.38 -17.20
N GLU A 112 37.86 35.70 -15.92
CA GLU A 112 37.65 34.75 -14.81
C GLU A 112 36.20 34.25 -14.76
N VAL A 113 35.24 35.13 -15.02
CA VAL A 113 33.83 34.76 -15.19
C VAL A 113 33.68 33.78 -16.36
N GLY A 114 34.33 34.07 -17.50
CA GLY A 114 34.35 33.18 -18.66
C GLY A 114 34.91 31.80 -18.34
N ILE A 115 36.03 31.73 -17.63
CA ILE A 115 36.66 30.46 -17.20
C ILE A 115 35.75 29.70 -16.23
N ALA A 116 35.12 30.39 -15.28
CA ALA A 116 34.18 29.79 -14.32
C ALA A 116 32.96 29.18 -15.03
N ILE A 117 32.37 29.90 -16.00
CA ILE A 117 31.23 29.42 -16.80
C ILE A 117 31.65 28.21 -17.66
N LEU A 118 32.83 28.23 -18.27
CA LEU A 118 33.34 27.10 -19.06
C LEU A 118 33.58 25.86 -18.20
N ASN A 119 34.11 26.04 -16.99
CA ASN A 119 34.31 24.95 -16.04
C ASN A 119 32.99 24.40 -15.51
N LEU A 120 31.98 25.25 -15.26
CA LEU A 120 30.64 24.83 -14.91
C LEU A 120 29.99 24.01 -16.03
N LYS A 121 30.07 24.47 -17.28
CA LYS A 121 29.58 23.71 -18.45
C LYS A 121 30.28 22.36 -18.60
N LYS A 122 31.60 22.30 -18.38
CA LYS A 122 32.36 21.03 -18.37
C LYS A 122 31.93 20.08 -17.24
N ARG A 123 31.57 20.59 -16.07
CA ARG A 123 31.05 19.79 -14.94
C ARG A 123 29.63 19.27 -15.20
N LEU A 124 28.76 20.09 -15.79
CA LEU A 124 27.40 19.71 -16.17
C LEU A 124 27.37 18.65 -17.27
N GLN A 125 28.34 18.67 -18.20
CA GLN A 125 28.46 17.65 -19.25
C GLN A 125 29.04 16.31 -18.77
N ARG A 126 29.58 16.23 -17.54
CA ARG A 126 30.31 15.05 -17.04
C ARG A 126 29.65 14.30 -15.90
N GLN A 127 28.44 14.64 -15.48
CA GLN A 127 27.74 13.83 -14.48
C GLN A 127 26.82 12.81 -15.16
N PRO A 128 27.20 11.51 -15.24
CA PRO A 128 26.19 10.48 -15.38
C PRO A 128 25.25 10.60 -14.17
N LEU A 129 23.94 10.61 -14.44
CA LEU A 129 22.91 10.57 -13.41
C LEU A 129 23.27 9.48 -12.38
N PRO A 130 23.11 9.73 -11.07
CA PRO A 130 23.31 8.70 -10.08
C PRO A 130 22.41 7.51 -10.44
N LYS A 131 23.01 6.37 -10.77
CA LYS A 131 22.29 5.12 -11.06
C LYS A 131 21.60 4.71 -9.77
N ALA A 132 20.34 5.12 -9.63
CA ALA A 132 19.55 4.87 -8.45
C ALA A 132 19.38 3.34 -8.32
N THR A 133 20.09 2.75 -7.36
CA THR A 133 19.95 1.33 -7.05
C THR A 133 18.61 1.15 -6.34
N VAL A 134 17.62 0.62 -7.05
CA VAL A 134 16.29 0.34 -6.49
C VAL A 134 16.41 -0.87 -5.56
N LYS A 135 16.57 -0.61 -4.25
CA LYS A 135 16.57 -1.66 -3.23
C LYS A 135 15.12 -2.05 -2.92
N GLN A 136 14.66 -3.19 -3.44
CA GLN A 136 13.33 -3.74 -3.13
C GLN A 136 13.42 -4.64 -1.88
N THR A 137 12.43 -4.50 -1.00
CA THR A 137 12.34 -5.27 0.25
C THR A 137 11.38 -6.44 0.08
N CYS A 138 11.73 -7.61 0.59
CA CYS A 138 10.84 -8.77 0.51
C CYS A 138 9.64 -8.63 1.47
N PRO A 139 8.39 -8.78 0.99
CA PRO A 139 7.20 -8.69 1.86
C PRO A 139 7.07 -9.81 2.92
N VAL A 140 7.82 -10.91 2.76
CA VAL A 140 7.71 -12.08 3.64
C VAL A 140 8.69 -12.01 4.79
N CYS A 141 9.95 -11.66 4.54
CA CYS A 141 10.99 -11.58 5.58
C CYS A 141 11.42 -10.14 5.91
N LEU A 142 10.89 -9.15 5.20
CA LEU A 142 11.24 -7.74 5.34
C LEU A 142 12.73 -7.42 5.11
N CYS A 143 13.50 -8.36 4.56
CA CYS A 143 14.91 -8.15 4.24
C CYS A 143 15.07 -7.46 2.87
N PRO A 144 15.90 -6.41 2.78
CA PRO A 144 16.33 -5.87 1.49
C PRO A 144 17.26 -6.88 0.80
N SER A 145 16.96 -7.25 -0.44
CA SER A 145 17.76 -8.22 -1.20
C SER A 145 17.81 -7.85 -2.68
N SER A 146 18.97 -8.00 -3.29
CA SER A 146 19.14 -7.88 -4.75
C SER A 146 18.69 -9.13 -5.50
N LYS A 147 18.57 -10.28 -4.82
CA LYS A 147 18.20 -11.58 -5.41
C LYS A 147 16.70 -11.82 -5.30
N MET A 148 15.95 -11.14 -6.15
CA MET A 148 14.50 -11.21 -6.17
C MET A 148 14.00 -12.27 -7.17
N SER A 149 12.80 -12.77 -6.93
CA SER A 149 12.11 -13.75 -7.76
C SER A 149 10.66 -13.34 -7.92
N VAL A 150 10.13 -13.54 -9.12
CA VAL A 150 8.76 -13.19 -9.48
C VAL A 150 7.98 -14.43 -9.82
N THR A 151 6.81 -14.52 -9.19
CA THR A 151 5.83 -15.58 -9.44
C THR A 151 5.12 -15.37 -10.77
N LYS A 152 4.54 -16.42 -11.37
CA LYS A 152 3.72 -16.30 -12.59
C LYS A 152 2.57 -15.28 -12.47
N CYS A 153 2.12 -15.01 -11.25
CA CYS A 153 1.07 -14.02 -10.96
C CYS A 153 1.59 -12.59 -10.74
N GLY A 154 2.88 -12.32 -10.92
CA GLY A 154 3.47 -10.98 -10.88
C GLY A 154 3.99 -10.53 -9.52
N HIS A 155 3.73 -11.27 -8.43
CA HIS A 155 4.24 -10.89 -7.10
C HIS A 155 5.73 -11.20 -6.94
N VAL A 156 6.45 -10.28 -6.30
CA VAL A 156 7.91 -10.23 -6.17
C VAL A 156 8.35 -10.48 -4.73
N PHE A 157 9.30 -11.39 -4.53
CA PHE A 157 9.82 -11.77 -3.21
C PHE A 157 11.31 -12.13 -3.29
N CYS A 158 12.03 -12.17 -2.16
CA CYS A 158 13.39 -12.68 -2.18
C CYS A 158 13.38 -14.18 -2.53
N SER A 159 14.42 -14.62 -3.23
CA SER A 159 14.48 -15.98 -3.79
C SER A 159 14.43 -17.09 -2.72
N SER A 160 14.87 -16.81 -1.49
CA SER A 160 14.78 -17.76 -0.37
C SER A 160 13.35 -17.96 0.10
N CYS A 161 12.64 -16.86 0.39
CA CYS A 161 11.28 -16.93 0.93
C CYS A 161 10.30 -17.56 -0.05
N ILE A 162 10.31 -17.16 -1.33
CA ILE A 162 9.33 -17.70 -2.27
C ILE A 162 9.54 -19.18 -2.58
N ARG A 163 10.79 -19.66 -2.55
CA ARG A 163 11.10 -21.09 -2.73
C ARG A 163 10.59 -21.91 -1.54
N GLN A 164 10.87 -21.47 -0.31
CA GLN A 164 10.38 -22.15 0.89
C GLN A 164 8.84 -22.19 0.94
N THR A 165 8.18 -21.10 0.56
CA THR A 165 6.71 -21.08 0.54
C THR A 165 6.16 -22.01 -0.54
N PHE A 166 6.73 -22.03 -1.75
CA PHE A 166 6.26 -22.92 -2.81
C PHE A 166 6.51 -24.41 -2.49
N GLU A 167 7.57 -24.75 -1.78
CA GLU A 167 7.82 -26.13 -1.31
C GLU A 167 6.80 -26.57 -0.27
N LYS A 168 6.37 -25.67 0.62
CA LYS A 168 5.43 -26.00 1.72
C LYS A 168 3.96 -25.92 1.31
N SER A 169 3.56 -24.88 0.57
CA SER A 169 2.16 -24.56 0.30
C SER A 169 1.80 -24.48 -1.18
N GLN A 170 2.78 -24.66 -2.08
CA GLN A 170 2.59 -24.64 -3.55
C GLN A 170 1.75 -23.46 -4.07
N GLY A 171 1.88 -22.29 -3.43
CA GLY A 171 1.06 -21.13 -3.73
C GLY A 171 1.74 -19.79 -3.43
N CYS A 172 1.28 -18.73 -4.11
CA CYS A 172 1.76 -17.36 -3.91
C CYS A 172 1.38 -16.83 -2.52
N PRO A 173 2.33 -16.27 -1.74
CA PRO A 173 2.03 -15.65 -0.43
C PRO A 173 0.99 -14.53 -0.50
N SER A 174 0.99 -13.74 -1.58
CA SER A 174 0.12 -12.55 -1.70
C SER A 174 -1.29 -12.87 -2.20
N CYS A 175 -1.43 -13.76 -3.19
CA CYS A 175 -2.72 -14.00 -3.86
C CYS A 175 -3.17 -15.46 -3.87
N ARG A 176 -2.43 -16.37 -3.22
CA ARG A 176 -2.73 -17.81 -3.08
C ARG A 176 -2.90 -18.57 -4.39
N LYS A 177 -2.59 -17.98 -5.53
CA LYS A 177 -2.60 -18.67 -6.83
C LYS A 177 -1.62 -19.85 -6.79
N PRO A 178 -2.03 -21.04 -7.24
CA PRO A 178 -1.17 -22.22 -7.23
C PRO A 178 0.02 -21.99 -8.17
N GLY A 179 1.18 -22.48 -7.76
CA GLY A 179 2.41 -22.31 -8.51
C GLY A 179 3.45 -23.34 -8.15
N HIS A 180 4.36 -23.59 -9.10
CA HIS A 180 5.48 -24.52 -8.92
C HIS A 180 6.82 -23.79 -9.01
N LEU A 181 7.88 -24.34 -8.40
CA LEU A 181 9.21 -23.71 -8.36
C LEU A 181 9.76 -23.39 -9.76
N SER A 182 9.44 -24.23 -10.75
CA SER A 182 9.83 -24.04 -12.14
C SER A 182 9.23 -22.80 -12.80
N GLN A 183 8.20 -22.20 -12.20
CA GLN A 183 7.51 -21.02 -12.71
C GLN A 183 8.07 -19.70 -12.13
N LEU A 184 9.02 -19.79 -11.19
CA LEU A 184 9.67 -18.63 -10.60
C LEU A 184 10.73 -18.08 -11.56
N ARG A 185 10.65 -16.79 -11.89
CA ARG A 185 11.68 -16.10 -12.67
C ARG A 185 12.54 -15.25 -11.75
N LYS A 186 13.87 -15.43 -11.83
CA LYS A 186 14.81 -14.60 -11.09
C LYS A 186 14.91 -13.23 -11.74
N ILE A 187 14.88 -12.19 -10.92
CA ILE A 187 15.13 -10.82 -11.34
C ILE A 187 16.36 -10.34 -10.59
N ASP A 188 17.33 -9.89 -11.36
CA ASP A 188 18.51 -9.23 -10.83
C ASP A 188 18.28 -7.71 -10.89
N LEU A 189 18.31 -7.05 -9.73
CA LEU A 189 18.09 -5.60 -9.61
C LEU A 189 19.39 -4.79 -9.70
N HIS A 190 20.50 -5.40 -10.15
CA HIS A 190 21.71 -4.65 -10.52
C HIS A 190 21.56 -4.10 -11.94
N VAL A 191 21.20 -2.82 -12.07
CA VAL A 191 21.22 -2.11 -13.36
C VAL A 191 22.61 -1.50 -13.58
N HIS A 192 23.27 -1.90 -14.66
CA HIS A 192 24.64 -1.51 -15.02
C HIS A 192 24.81 -0.03 -15.33
#